data_AF-G0XZJ3-F1
#
_entry.id   AF-G0XZJ3-F1
#
_cell.length_a   1.000
_cell.length_b   1.000
_cell.length_c   1.000
_cell.angle_alpha   90.00
_cell.angle_beta   90.00
_cell.angle_gamma   90.00
#
_symmetry.space_group_name_H-M   'P 1'
#
loop_
_entity.id
_entity.type
_entity.pdbx_description
1 polymer ?
#
loop_
_entity_poly.entity_id
_entity_poly.type
_entity_poly.pdbx_seq_one_letter_code
_entity_poly.pdbx_strand_id
1 'polypeptide(L)'
;GLFVSAFDHGGAGGGYENTWGTGKLYFEAMKVKNIRIHNRPAYNSEVHATRDMGVGELNNCYEDAELADTIVAVGTNALETQTNYFLNHWVPNLRGSSMDKK
;
A
#
# COMPACT_ATOMS: atom_id res chain seq x y z
N GLY A 1 -31.13 4.17 -5.00
CA GLY A 1 -29.79 4.50 -5.51
C GLY A 1 -28.96 3.23 -5.59
N LEU A 2 -28.00 3.16 -6.52
CA LEU A 2 -27.08 2.02 -6.62
C LEU A 2 -26.04 2.09 -5.48
N PHE A 3 -25.79 0.98 -4.79
CA PHE A 3 -24.73 0.83 -3.80
C PHE A 3 -23.69 -0.16 -4.31
N VAL A 4 -22.41 0.20 -4.25
CA VAL A 4 -21.31 -0.60 -4.80
C VAL A 4 -20.27 -0.88 -3.73
N SER A 5 -19.75 -2.11 -3.72
CA SER A 5 -18.53 -2.49 -3.00
C SER A 5 -17.49 -2.88 -4.03
N ALA A 6 -16.38 -2.12 -4.11
CA ALA A 6 -15.33 -2.33 -5.09
C ALA A 6 -14.00 -2.72 -4.44
N PHE A 7 -13.19 -3.49 -5.15
CA PHE A 7 -11.76 -3.62 -4.87
C PHE A 7 -11.02 -2.41 -5.46
N ASP A 8 -9.95 -1.97 -4.80
CA ASP A 8 -9.08 -0.86 -5.24
C ASP A 8 -7.58 -1.21 -5.15
N HIS A 9 -7.27 -2.48 -4.86
CA HIS A 9 -5.92 -2.97 -4.63
C HIS A 9 -5.30 -3.59 -5.90
N GLY A 10 -4.01 -3.95 -5.84
CA GLY A 10 -3.28 -4.69 -6.87
C GLY A 10 -3.41 -6.21 -6.76
N GLY A 11 -2.65 -6.96 -7.57
CA GLY A 11 -2.58 -8.43 -7.48
C GLY A 11 -3.87 -9.15 -7.88
N ALA A 12 -4.02 -10.40 -7.43
CA ALA A 12 -5.20 -11.21 -7.75
C ALA A 12 -6.48 -10.58 -7.18
N GLY A 13 -7.52 -10.50 -8.01
CA GLY A 13 -8.78 -9.82 -7.66
C GLY A 13 -8.71 -8.29 -7.72
N GLY A 14 -7.60 -7.72 -8.18
CA GLY A 14 -7.39 -6.28 -8.35
C GLY A 14 -6.55 -6.00 -9.59
N GLY A 15 -5.66 -5.01 -9.50
CA GLY A 15 -4.73 -4.65 -10.59
C GLY A 15 -5.26 -3.55 -11.51
N TYR A 16 -4.38 -3.04 -12.38
CA TYR A 16 -4.66 -1.87 -13.20
C TYR A 16 -5.85 -2.08 -14.14
N GLU A 17 -5.92 -3.24 -14.79
CA GLU A 17 -6.95 -3.56 -15.78
C GLU A 17 -8.34 -3.58 -15.13
N ASN A 18 -8.45 -4.24 -13.98
CA ASN A 18 -9.71 -4.44 -13.29
C ASN A 18 -10.19 -3.16 -12.59
N THR A 19 -9.27 -2.42 -11.94
CA THR A 19 -9.59 -1.14 -11.28
C THR A 19 -9.94 -0.07 -12.32
N TRP A 20 -9.26 -0.05 -13.48
CA TRP A 20 -9.64 0.81 -14.59
C TRP A 20 -11.02 0.46 -15.14
N GLY A 21 -11.30 -0.81 -15.43
CA GLY A 21 -12.59 -1.24 -15.98
C GLY A 21 -13.77 -0.91 -15.06
N THR A 22 -13.65 -1.26 -13.78
CA THR A 22 -14.70 -0.97 -12.78
C THR A 22 -14.82 0.52 -12.47
N GLY A 23 -13.71 1.25 -12.36
CA GLY A 23 -13.69 2.70 -12.18
C GLY A 23 -14.34 3.42 -13.35
N LYS A 24 -14.02 3.01 -14.58
CA LYS A 24 -14.62 3.58 -15.80
C LYS A 24 -16.13 3.32 -15.84
N LEU A 25 -16.59 2.12 -15.50
CA LEU A 25 -18.02 1.83 -15.41
C LEU A 25 -18.72 2.73 -14.37
N TYR A 26 -18.26 2.72 -13.12
CA TYR A 26 -19.01 3.37 -12.04
C TYR A 26 -18.82 4.89 -11.98
N PHE A 27 -17.67 5.42 -12.38
CA PHE A 27 -17.38 6.86 -12.31
C PHE A 27 -17.51 7.57 -13.65
N GLU A 28 -17.03 6.99 -14.74
CA GLU A 28 -17.12 7.62 -16.05
C GLU A 28 -18.53 7.44 -16.65
N ALA A 29 -19.04 6.21 -16.73
CA ALA A 29 -20.36 5.97 -17.34
C ALA A 29 -21.52 6.32 -16.40
N MET A 30 -21.43 5.96 -15.11
CA MET A 30 -22.59 5.99 -14.20
C MET A 30 -22.60 7.11 -13.14
N LYS A 31 -21.44 7.70 -12.81
CA LYS A 31 -21.29 8.77 -11.80
C LYS A 31 -21.79 8.36 -10.38
N VAL A 32 -21.52 7.13 -9.97
CA VAL A 32 -21.97 6.57 -8.67
C VAL A 32 -21.26 7.25 -7.49
N LYS A 33 -22.03 7.69 -6.48
CA LYS A 33 -21.51 8.25 -5.22
C LYS A 33 -21.57 7.30 -4.02
N ASN A 34 -22.58 6.41 -3.97
CA ASN A 34 -22.75 5.46 -2.87
C ASN A 34 -21.87 4.21 -3.12
N ILE A 35 -20.57 4.39 -3.08
CA ILE A 35 -19.58 3.33 -3.29
C ILE A 35 -18.65 3.27 -2.09
N ARG A 36 -18.30 2.05 -1.67
CA ARG A 36 -17.29 1.77 -0.66
C ARG A 36 -16.17 0.93 -1.25
N ILE A 37 -15.11 0.79 -0.47
CA ILE A 37 -13.95 -0.02 -0.84
C ILE A 37 -13.92 -1.30 0.01
N HIS A 38 -13.29 -2.35 -0.51
CA HIS A 38 -13.29 -3.69 0.08
C HIS A 38 -12.94 -3.69 1.59
N ASN A 39 -11.95 -2.91 2.00
CA ASN A 39 -11.46 -2.85 3.39
C ASN A 39 -11.97 -1.66 4.22
N ARG A 40 -12.79 -0.76 3.65
CA ARG A 40 -13.28 0.44 4.35
C ARG A 40 -14.68 0.87 3.88
N PRO A 41 -15.56 1.36 4.78
CA PRO A 41 -16.98 1.51 4.49
C PRO A 41 -17.35 2.77 3.66
N ALA A 42 -16.38 3.44 3.04
CA ALA A 42 -16.59 4.60 2.17
C ALA A 42 -15.52 4.68 1.07
N TYR A 43 -15.71 5.56 0.09
CA TYR A 43 -14.72 5.84 -0.95
C TYR A 43 -13.73 6.92 -0.49
N ASN A 44 -12.77 6.53 0.34
CA ASN A 44 -11.77 7.41 0.96
C ASN A 44 -10.36 6.80 0.89
N SER A 45 -9.37 7.51 1.44
CA SER A 45 -7.99 7.02 1.58
C SER A 45 -7.76 6.47 2.99
N GLU A 46 -6.93 5.43 3.12
CA GLU A 46 -6.44 4.96 4.42
C GLU A 46 -5.50 5.96 5.10
N VAL A 47 -4.89 6.87 4.32
CA VAL A 47 -3.72 7.66 4.73
C VAL A 47 -3.87 9.14 4.35
N HIS A 48 -5.05 9.72 4.56
CA HIS A 48 -5.32 11.13 4.22
C HIS A 48 -4.24 12.10 4.72
N ALA A 49 -3.83 11.99 5.99
CA ALA A 49 -2.91 12.95 6.61
C ALA A 49 -1.56 13.08 5.87
N THR A 50 -0.87 11.98 5.56
CA THR A 50 0.44 12.06 4.87
C THR A 50 0.31 12.62 3.45
N ARG A 51 -0.80 12.32 2.75
CA ARG A 51 -1.08 12.84 1.42
C ARG A 51 -1.40 14.33 1.45
N ASP A 52 -2.20 14.78 2.42
CA ASP A 52 -2.48 16.20 2.65
C ASP A 52 -1.20 16.98 3.02
N MET A 53 -0.24 16.31 3.68
CA MET A 53 1.10 16.83 3.95
C MET A 53 2.03 16.83 2.71
N GLY A 54 1.59 16.30 1.57
CA GLY A 54 2.38 16.25 0.33
C GLY A 54 3.38 15.09 0.24
N VAL A 55 3.28 14.09 1.13
CA VAL A 55 4.18 12.93 1.17
C VAL A 55 3.38 11.66 0.89
N GLY A 56 3.47 11.14 -0.34
CA GLY A 56 2.84 9.86 -0.70
C GLY A 56 3.36 8.72 0.17
N GLU A 57 2.53 7.74 0.52
CA GLU A 57 2.84 6.75 1.56
C GLU A 57 3.88 5.68 1.17
N LEU A 58 4.11 5.45 -0.12
CA LEU A 58 5.14 4.56 -0.65
C LEU A 58 6.24 5.39 -1.35
N ASN A 59 7.05 6.09 -0.56
CA ASN A 59 8.00 7.12 -1.02
C ASN A 59 9.48 6.72 -1.00
N ASN A 60 9.79 5.49 -0.58
CA ASN A 60 11.15 4.98 -0.46
C ASN A 60 11.33 3.70 -1.29
N CYS A 61 12.51 3.08 -1.22
CA CYS A 61 12.76 1.77 -1.81
C CYS A 61 13.06 0.72 -0.72
N TYR A 62 13.02 -0.56 -1.08
CA TYR A 62 13.31 -1.63 -0.12
C TYR A 62 14.77 -1.62 0.35
N GLU A 63 15.69 -1.10 -0.46
CA GLU A 63 17.11 -1.01 -0.10
C GLU A 63 17.35 0.00 1.04
N ASP A 64 16.48 0.99 1.25
CA ASP A 64 16.59 1.91 2.39
C ASP A 64 16.51 1.17 3.73
N ALA A 65 15.80 0.03 3.80
CA ALA A 65 15.79 -0.82 4.99
C ALA A 65 17.10 -1.58 5.21
N GLU A 66 17.94 -1.71 4.19
CA GLU A 66 19.30 -2.27 4.30
C GLU A 66 20.33 -1.23 4.75
N LEU A 67 20.06 0.05 4.45
CA LEU A 67 20.97 1.18 4.66
C LEU A 67 20.71 1.95 5.95
N ALA A 68 19.48 1.93 6.47
CA ALA A 68 19.12 2.69 7.67
C ALA A 68 19.97 2.29 8.88
N ASP A 69 20.35 3.27 9.70
CA ASP A 69 20.97 2.99 11.02
C ASP A 69 19.95 2.53 12.05
N THR A 70 18.70 2.96 11.91
CA THR A 70 17.60 2.57 12.78
C THR A 70 16.33 2.43 11.96
N ILE A 71 15.64 1.31 12.14
CA ILE A 71 14.31 1.06 11.56
C ILE A 71 13.28 1.28 12.68
N VAL A 72 12.33 2.19 12.46
CA VAL A 72 11.17 2.38 13.35
C VAL A 72 9.96 1.71 12.73
N ALA A 73 9.55 0.56 13.29
CA ALA A 73 8.43 -0.24 12.79
C ALA A 73 7.18 -0.01 13.65
N VAL A 74 6.11 0.56 13.07
CA VAL A 74 4.88 0.95 13.79
C VAL A 74 3.69 0.13 13.29
N GLY A 75 2.98 -0.53 14.21
CA GLY A 75 1.71 -1.22 13.90
C GLY A 75 1.81 -2.36 12.87
N THR A 76 3.01 -2.92 12.67
CA THR A 76 3.28 -3.98 11.69
C THR A 76 3.80 -5.25 12.35
N ASN A 77 3.43 -6.41 11.79
CA ASN A 77 4.02 -7.71 12.09
C ASN A 77 4.77 -8.23 10.85
N ALA A 78 5.85 -7.53 10.48
CA ALA A 78 6.50 -7.64 9.18
C ALA A 78 6.97 -9.06 8.80
N LEU A 79 7.31 -9.90 9.79
CA LEU A 79 7.64 -11.30 9.53
C LEU A 79 6.45 -12.07 8.94
N GLU A 80 5.23 -11.82 9.41
CA GLU A 80 4.04 -12.56 9.00
C GLU A 80 3.27 -11.84 7.88
N THR A 81 3.33 -10.51 7.81
CA THR A 81 2.51 -9.71 6.89
C THR A 81 3.29 -9.09 5.72
N GLN A 82 4.62 -9.01 5.81
CA GLN A 82 5.52 -8.51 4.75
C GLN A 82 6.79 -9.39 4.66
N THR A 83 6.59 -10.71 4.75
CA THR A 83 7.62 -11.71 5.06
C THR A 83 8.91 -11.55 4.28
N ASN A 84 8.84 -11.49 2.95
CA ASN A 84 10.06 -11.45 2.14
C ASN A 84 10.73 -10.08 2.12
N TYR A 85 10.01 -8.99 2.38
CA TYR A 85 10.66 -7.68 2.57
C TYR A 85 11.46 -7.68 3.87
N PHE A 86 10.86 -8.16 4.96
CA PHE A 86 11.53 -8.31 6.25
C PHE A 86 12.75 -9.25 6.17
N LEU A 87 12.56 -10.47 5.66
CA LEU A 87 13.61 -11.49 5.60
C LEU A 87 14.76 -11.12 4.65
N ASN A 88 14.47 -10.45 3.55
CA ASN A 88 15.46 -10.18 2.50
C ASN A 88 16.11 -8.79 2.57
N HIS A 89 15.56 -7.85 3.34
CA HIS A 89 16.11 -6.48 3.43
C HIS A 89 16.32 -6.00 4.87
N TRP A 90 15.43 -6.32 5.81
CA TRP A 90 15.58 -5.87 7.21
C TRP A 90 16.57 -6.77 7.96
N VAL A 91 16.42 -8.08 7.83
CA VAL A 91 17.31 -9.06 8.49
C VAL A 91 18.78 -8.89 8.08
N PRO A 92 19.14 -8.65 6.81
CA PRO A 92 20.52 -8.31 6.45
C PRO A 92 21.10 -7.13 7.21
N ASN A 93 20.33 -6.05 7.38
CA ASN A 93 20.75 -4.89 8.17
C ASN A 93 20.98 -5.25 9.63
N LEU A 94 19.98 -5.89 10.25
CA LEU A 94 20.03 -6.28 11.66
C LEU A 94 21.17 -7.28 11.98
N ARG A 95 21.65 -8.03 10.98
CA ARG A 95 22.78 -8.96 11.10
C ARG A 95 24.12 -8.34 10.69
N GLY A 96 24.14 -7.08 10.25
CA GLY A 96 25.33 -6.40 9.75
C GLY A 96 25.83 -6.92 8.39
N SER A 97 25.06 -7.73 7.66
CA SER A 97 25.48 -8.27 6.37
C SER A 97 25.26 -7.30 5.20
N SER A 98 24.57 -6.17 5.41
CA SER A 98 24.46 -5.08 4.43
C SER A 98 25.43 -3.92 4.69
N MET A 99 26.39 -4.07 5.61
CA MET A 99 27.33 -2.98 5.96
C MET A 99 28.14 -2.46 4.78
N ASP A 100 28.53 -3.32 3.83
CA ASP A 100 29.29 -2.93 2.64
C ASP A 100 28.49 -2.03 1.67
N LYS A 101 27.17 -1.88 1.89
CA LYS A 101 26.31 -0.98 1.10
C LYS A 101 26.27 0.46 1.63
N LYS A 102 26.74 0.71 2.86
CA LYS A 102 26.75 2.02 3.50
C LYS A 102 28.02 2.80 3.15
#